data_AF-A0A1E2SP11-F1
#
_entry.id   AF-A0A1E2SP11-F1
#
_cell.length_a   1.000
_cell.length_b   1.000
_cell.length_c   1.000
_cell.angle_alpha   90.00
_cell.angle_beta   90.00
_cell.angle_gamma   90.00
#
_symmetry.space_group_name_H-M   'P 1'
#
loop_
_entity.id
_entity.type
_entity.pdbx_description
1 polymer ?
#
loop_
_entity_poly.entity_id
_entity_poly.type
_entity_poly.pdbx_seq_one_letter_code
_entity_poly.pdbx_strand_id
1 'polypeptide(L)'
;MLDGGLRAWQGALSTEDAHPERGDVSLGYGALPTLDADGAAAVARDGVLLDARAGGGYRGEVEPVDPRAGHIPGAVSAPTTGNLGPDGRMLTGTVLAGRFAALGVTLDAPVGVYCGSGVTAAHEALALVAAGLPMPALYPGSFSAWSNDPAREVALGDGRWSL
;
A
#
# COMPACT_ATOMS: atom_id res chain seq x y z
N MET A 1 -7.88 -8.03 11.21
CA MET A 1 -8.79 -7.16 10.45
C MET A 1 -10.15 -7.84 10.40
N LEU A 2 -11.26 -7.10 10.51
CA LEU A 2 -12.61 -7.66 10.29
C LEU A 2 -12.95 -7.50 8.80
N ASP A 3 -13.15 -8.61 8.10
CA ASP A 3 -13.42 -8.58 6.65
C ASP A 3 -14.80 -7.97 6.34
N GLY A 4 -14.82 -6.92 5.51
CA GLY A 4 -15.99 -6.06 5.28
C GLY A 4 -16.26 -5.03 6.40
N GLY A 5 -15.42 -4.99 7.43
CA GLY A 5 -15.50 -4.04 8.54
C GLY A 5 -16.81 -4.11 9.32
N LEU A 6 -17.12 -3.04 10.06
CA LEU A 6 -18.32 -2.97 10.90
C LEU A 6 -19.61 -3.13 10.10
N ARG A 7 -19.63 -2.71 8.82
CA ARG A 7 -20.80 -2.82 7.93
C ARG A 7 -21.16 -4.27 7.61
N ALA A 8 -20.18 -5.17 7.61
CA ALA A 8 -20.40 -6.60 7.37
C ALA A 8 -20.66 -7.41 8.65
N TRP A 9 -20.57 -6.77 9.84
CA TRP A 9 -20.81 -7.43 11.11
C TRP A 9 -22.30 -7.73 11.30
N GLN A 10 -22.62 -9.00 11.56
CA GLN A 10 -24.00 -9.45 11.81
C GLN A 10 -24.26 -9.80 13.28
N GLY A 11 -23.23 -9.72 14.12
CA GLY A 11 -23.35 -9.99 15.55
C GLY A 11 -23.91 -8.80 16.32
N ALA A 12 -24.10 -8.98 17.63
CA ALA A 12 -24.41 -7.87 18.51
C ALA A 12 -23.26 -6.84 18.52
N LEU A 13 -23.62 -5.57 18.59
CA LEU A 13 -22.70 -4.46 18.81
C LEU A 13 -23.01 -3.84 20.17
N SER A 14 -21.97 -3.45 20.90
CA SER A 14 -22.10 -2.63 22.10
C SER A 14 -21.50 -1.27 21.85
N THR A 15 -22.16 -0.24 22.37
CA THR A 15 -21.64 1.12 22.49
C THR A 15 -21.28 1.46 23.94
N GLU A 16 -21.36 0.49 24.84
CA GLU A 16 -20.91 0.65 26.23
C GLU A 16 -19.39 0.81 26.28
N ASP A 17 -18.91 1.64 27.21
CA ASP A 17 -17.49 1.85 27.40
C ASP A 17 -16.82 0.53 27.85
N ALA A 18 -15.80 0.12 27.09
CA ALA A 18 -14.99 -1.02 27.47
C ALA A 18 -14.02 -0.61 28.60
N HIS A 19 -14.03 -1.36 29.70
CA HIS A 19 -13.06 -1.23 30.78
C HIS A 19 -12.16 -2.46 30.82
N PRO A 20 -11.15 -2.55 29.92
CA PRO A 20 -10.25 -3.69 29.90
C PRO A 20 -9.40 -3.71 31.18
N GLU A 21 -9.10 -4.92 31.67
CA GLU A 21 -8.12 -5.09 32.73
C GLU A 21 -6.74 -4.59 32.26
N ARG A 22 -6.01 -3.95 33.16
CA ARG A 22 -4.64 -3.50 32.86
C ARG A 22 -3.75 -4.72 32.64
N GLY A 23 -3.12 -4.79 31.48
CA GLY A 23 -2.04 -5.73 31.18
C GLY A 23 -0.75 -5.00 30.82
N ASP A 24 0.32 -5.77 30.63
CA ASP A 24 1.61 -5.29 30.19
C ASP A 24 1.85 -5.64 28.72
N VAL A 25 2.61 -4.81 28.00
CA VAL A 25 3.05 -5.08 26.63
C VAL A 25 4.54 -4.79 26.49
N SER A 26 5.25 -5.67 25.79
CA SER A 26 6.61 -5.42 25.34
C SER A 26 6.59 -5.08 23.85
N LEU A 27 7.06 -3.90 23.49
CA LEU A 27 7.11 -3.46 22.09
C LEU A 27 8.47 -3.76 21.48
N GLY A 28 8.45 -4.37 20.30
CA GLY A 28 9.61 -4.52 19.44
C GLY A 28 9.41 -3.75 18.13
N TYR A 29 10.47 -3.12 17.63
CA TYR A 29 10.48 -2.40 16.35
C TYR A 29 11.31 -3.17 15.32
N GLY A 30 11.09 -2.89 14.03
CA GLY A 30 11.88 -3.49 12.95
C GLY A 30 11.54 -4.94 12.60
N ALA A 31 10.44 -5.47 13.13
CA ALA A 31 9.98 -6.83 12.82
C ALA A 31 9.43 -6.99 11.39
N LEU A 32 9.08 -5.88 10.73
CA LEU A 32 8.54 -5.87 9.38
C LEU A 32 9.49 -5.16 8.41
N PRO A 33 9.62 -5.66 7.16
CA PRO A 33 10.44 -5.01 6.14
C PRO A 33 9.96 -3.57 5.91
N THR A 34 10.89 -2.62 6.03
CA THR A 34 10.61 -1.19 5.92
C THR A 34 11.61 -0.56 4.96
N LEU A 35 11.14 0.30 4.08
CA LEU A 35 11.96 1.08 3.14
C LEU A 35 12.08 2.51 3.65
N ASP A 36 13.21 3.13 3.36
CA ASP A 36 13.33 4.57 3.24
C ASP A 36 13.08 4.99 1.77
N ALA A 37 13.29 6.27 1.47
CA ALA A 37 13.06 6.79 0.13
C ALA A 37 14.03 6.20 -0.91
N ASP A 38 15.28 5.92 -0.54
CA ASP A 38 16.25 5.32 -1.46
C ASP A 38 15.95 3.84 -1.71
N GLY A 39 15.51 3.12 -0.69
CA GLY A 39 14.97 1.76 -0.81
C GLY A 39 13.75 1.71 -1.71
N ALA A 40 12.82 2.66 -1.59
CA ALA A 40 11.68 2.77 -2.51
C ALA A 40 12.15 2.98 -3.96
N ALA A 41 13.10 3.89 -4.19
CA ALA A 41 13.67 4.13 -5.51
C ALA A 41 14.36 2.88 -6.09
N ALA A 42 15.10 2.14 -5.27
CA ALA A 42 15.76 0.91 -5.67
C ALA A 42 14.73 -0.17 -6.08
N VAL A 43 13.70 -0.39 -5.26
CA VAL A 43 12.62 -1.34 -5.57
C VAL A 43 11.85 -0.95 -6.82
N ALA A 44 11.63 0.35 -7.07
CA ALA A 44 10.98 0.82 -8.29
C ALA A 44 11.81 0.56 -9.56
N ARG A 45 13.13 0.42 -9.45
CA ARG A 45 14.02 0.09 -10.57
C ARG A 45 14.23 -1.42 -10.75
N ASP A 46 14.47 -2.11 -9.64
CA ASP A 46 15.00 -3.48 -9.63
C ASP A 46 13.93 -4.53 -9.28
N GLY A 47 12.70 -4.10 -8.97
CA GLY A 47 11.56 -4.95 -8.67
C GLY A 47 10.23 -4.27 -8.96
N VAL A 48 9.29 -4.35 -8.00
CA VAL A 48 7.96 -3.74 -8.14
C VAL A 48 7.62 -2.88 -6.93
N LEU A 49 7.54 -1.57 -7.14
CA LEU A 49 7.03 -0.63 -6.14
C LEU A 49 5.58 -0.29 -6.46
N LEU A 50 4.64 -0.69 -5.61
CA LEU A 50 3.21 -0.47 -5.79
C LEU A 50 2.74 0.82 -5.11
N ASP A 51 2.04 1.68 -5.86
CA ASP A 51 1.34 2.85 -5.34
C ASP A 51 -0.13 2.50 -5.02
N ALA A 52 -0.45 2.46 -3.73
CA ALA A 52 -1.77 2.11 -3.23
C ALA A 52 -2.82 3.24 -3.30
N ARG A 53 -2.46 4.44 -3.79
CA ARG A 53 -3.41 5.54 -3.95
C ARG A 53 -4.41 5.28 -5.08
N ALA A 54 -5.47 6.09 -5.12
CA ALA A 54 -6.38 6.11 -6.26
C ALA A 54 -5.63 6.49 -7.55
N GLY A 55 -6.06 5.94 -8.69
CA GLY A 55 -5.37 6.13 -9.97
C GLY A 55 -5.16 7.60 -10.37
N GLY A 56 -6.10 8.50 -10.05
CA GLY A 56 -5.93 9.94 -10.33
C GLY A 56 -4.79 10.58 -9.52
N GLY A 57 -4.54 10.11 -8.29
CA GLY A 57 -3.40 10.55 -7.49
C GLY A 57 -2.07 10.07 -8.08
N TYR A 58 -2.01 8.81 -8.50
CA TYR A 58 -0.85 8.25 -9.21
C TYR A 58 -0.55 9.02 -10.51
N ARG A 59 -1.54 9.26 -11.36
CA ARG A 59 -1.37 9.97 -12.64
C ARG A 59 -1.04 11.47 -12.46
N GLY A 60 -1.21 12.01 -11.25
CA GLY A 60 -1.03 13.43 -10.96
C GLY A 60 -2.18 14.33 -11.42
N GLU A 61 -3.38 13.75 -11.61
CA GLU A 61 -4.59 14.48 -11.99
C GLU A 61 -5.24 15.17 -10.79
N VAL A 62 -5.07 14.59 -9.60
CA VAL A 62 -5.65 15.07 -8.35
C VAL A 62 -4.58 15.00 -7.28
N GLU A 63 -4.12 16.16 -6.78
CA GLU A 63 -3.22 16.23 -5.62
C GLU A 63 -3.61 17.39 -4.71
N PRO A 64 -4.42 17.14 -3.67
CA PRO A 64 -4.94 18.18 -2.79
C PRO A 64 -4.06 18.44 -1.56
N VAL A 65 -3.10 17.56 -1.27
CA VAL A 65 -2.33 17.59 -0.01
C VAL A 65 -0.87 17.91 -0.25
N ASP A 66 -0.24 17.19 -1.19
CA ASP A 66 1.21 17.24 -1.36
C ASP A 66 1.66 18.36 -2.32
N PRO A 67 2.90 18.88 -2.17
CA PRO A 67 3.38 20.01 -2.96
C PRO A 67 3.57 19.72 -4.46
N ARG A 68 3.60 18.43 -4.84
CA ARG A 68 3.79 17.97 -6.22
C ARG A 68 2.86 16.80 -6.50
N ALA A 69 2.15 16.85 -7.62
CA ALA A 69 1.28 15.78 -8.10
C ALA A 69 2.08 14.72 -8.88
N GLY A 70 1.63 13.46 -8.86
CA GLY A 70 2.23 12.37 -9.63
C GLY A 70 2.58 11.17 -8.77
N HIS A 71 3.60 10.41 -9.15
CA HIS A 71 4.05 9.20 -8.46
C HIS A 71 5.58 9.07 -8.43
N ILE A 72 6.08 8.10 -7.67
CA ILE A 72 7.51 7.76 -7.63
C ILE A 72 7.91 7.15 -8.99
N PRO A 73 8.94 7.67 -9.68
CA PRO A 73 9.38 7.12 -10.96
C PRO A 73 9.62 5.60 -10.92
N GLY A 74 9.01 4.87 -11.86
CA GLY A 74 9.10 3.41 -11.95
C GLY A 74 8.08 2.64 -11.11
N ALA A 75 7.33 3.32 -10.24
CA ALA A 75 6.23 2.70 -9.50
C ALA A 75 5.11 2.23 -10.44
N VAL A 76 4.29 1.30 -9.95
CA VAL A 76 3.11 0.76 -10.63
C VAL A 76 1.87 1.13 -9.83
N SER A 77 0.85 1.65 -10.51
CA SER A 77 -0.43 1.96 -9.87
C SER A 77 -1.13 0.67 -9.43
N ALA A 78 -1.45 0.58 -8.13
CA ALA A 78 -2.18 -0.54 -7.55
C ALA A 78 -3.21 -0.04 -6.53
N PRO A 79 -4.28 0.67 -6.95
CA PRO A 79 -5.25 1.22 -6.02
C PRO A 79 -5.85 0.15 -5.10
N THR A 80 -5.79 0.40 -3.79
CA THR A 80 -6.20 -0.57 -2.77
C THR A 80 -7.67 -0.98 -2.87
N THR A 81 -8.54 -0.13 -3.42
CA THR A 81 -9.94 -0.47 -3.69
C THR A 81 -10.08 -1.66 -4.64
N GLY A 82 -9.10 -1.90 -5.51
CA GLY A 82 -9.05 -3.06 -6.39
C GLY A 82 -8.79 -4.40 -5.68
N ASN A 83 -8.50 -4.38 -4.37
CA ASN A 83 -8.37 -5.58 -3.55
C ASN A 83 -9.68 -6.02 -2.90
N LEU A 84 -10.75 -5.24 -3.07
CA LEU A 84 -12.06 -5.50 -2.45
C LEU A 84 -13.10 -5.89 -3.50
N GLY A 85 -13.98 -6.81 -3.13
CA GLY A 85 -15.19 -7.13 -3.87
C GLY A 85 -16.28 -6.05 -3.70
N PRO A 86 -17.39 -6.18 -4.45
CA PRO A 86 -18.50 -5.21 -4.41
C PRO A 86 -19.20 -5.13 -3.04
N ASP A 87 -19.06 -6.15 -2.20
CA ASP A 87 -19.56 -6.18 -0.82
C ASP A 87 -18.59 -5.55 0.20
N GLY A 88 -17.47 -5.00 -0.28
CA GLY A 88 -16.43 -4.39 0.55
C GLY A 88 -15.53 -5.40 1.26
N ARG A 89 -15.65 -6.70 0.97
CA ARG A 89 -14.77 -7.74 1.50
C ARG A 89 -13.52 -7.90 0.66
N MET A 90 -12.44 -8.39 1.27
CA MET A 90 -11.22 -8.71 0.55
C MET A 90 -11.48 -9.80 -0.50
N LEU A 91 -10.93 -9.62 -1.70
CA LEU A 91 -10.98 -10.63 -2.74
C LEU A 91 -10.25 -11.90 -2.29
N THR A 92 -10.60 -13.04 -2.88
CA THR A 92 -9.93 -14.31 -2.54
C THR A 92 -8.45 -14.27 -2.89
N GLY A 93 -7.63 -15.02 -2.15
CA GLY A 93 -6.19 -15.06 -2.38
C GLY A 93 -5.81 -15.41 -3.82
N THR A 94 -6.55 -16.30 -4.49
CA THR A 94 -6.34 -16.63 -5.91
C THR A 94 -6.58 -15.44 -6.83
N VAL A 95 -7.63 -14.66 -6.60
CA VAL A 95 -7.93 -13.47 -7.41
C VAL A 95 -6.88 -12.38 -7.17
N LEU A 96 -6.50 -12.17 -5.90
CA LEU A 96 -5.45 -11.23 -5.54
C LEU A 96 -4.09 -11.62 -6.15
N ALA A 97 -3.72 -12.90 -6.11
CA ALA A 97 -2.47 -13.38 -6.71
C ALA A 97 -2.44 -13.12 -8.22
N GLY A 98 -3.55 -13.38 -8.93
CA GLY A 98 -3.68 -13.05 -10.35
C GLY A 98 -3.57 -11.55 -10.63
N ARG A 99 -4.20 -10.70 -9.80
CA ARG A 99 -4.09 -9.24 -9.89
C ARG A 99 -2.64 -8.78 -9.73
N PHE A 100 -1.97 -9.19 -8.66
CA PHE A 100 -0.60 -8.77 -8.39
C PHE A 100 0.39 -9.28 -9.45
N ALA A 101 0.22 -10.51 -9.93
CA ALA A 101 1.02 -11.04 -11.04
C ALA A 101 0.85 -10.20 -12.32
N ALA A 102 -0.37 -9.75 -12.63
CA ALA A 102 -0.62 -8.86 -13.77
C ALA A 102 0.03 -7.47 -13.63
N LEU A 103 0.34 -7.05 -12.40
CA LEU A 103 1.10 -5.83 -12.09
C LEU A 103 2.62 -6.08 -12.06
N GLY A 104 3.07 -7.29 -12.41
CA GLY A 104 4.48 -7.67 -12.46
C GLY A 104 5.05 -8.22 -11.15
N VAL A 105 4.24 -8.42 -10.12
CA VAL A 105 4.70 -9.02 -8.86
C VAL A 105 5.01 -10.50 -9.08
N THR A 106 6.24 -10.88 -8.74
CA THR A 106 6.76 -12.25 -8.82
C THR A 106 7.43 -12.64 -7.50
N LEU A 107 7.77 -13.92 -7.34
CA LEU A 107 8.45 -14.42 -6.13
C LEU A 107 9.96 -14.17 -6.13
N ASP A 108 10.54 -13.82 -7.29
CA ASP A 108 11.98 -13.64 -7.52
C ASP A 108 12.43 -12.16 -7.50
N ALA A 109 11.49 -11.21 -7.40
CA ALA A 109 11.76 -9.79 -7.38
C ALA A 109 11.32 -9.13 -6.05
N PRO A 110 12.01 -8.08 -5.59
CA PRO A 110 11.60 -7.35 -4.40
C PRO A 110 10.28 -6.61 -4.66
N VAL A 111 9.38 -6.66 -3.69
CA VAL A 111 8.10 -5.95 -3.73
C VAL A 111 8.06 -4.90 -2.62
N GLY A 112 7.75 -3.67 -3.01
CA GLY A 112 7.57 -2.54 -2.12
C GLY A 112 6.17 -1.97 -2.24
N VAL A 113 5.66 -1.35 -1.18
CA VAL A 113 4.38 -0.65 -1.19
C VAL A 113 4.51 0.75 -0.58
N TYR A 114 3.80 1.72 -1.15
CA TYR A 114 3.63 3.06 -0.58
C TYR A 114 2.26 3.63 -0.95
N CYS A 115 1.87 4.74 -0.33
CA CYS A 115 0.67 5.48 -0.74
C CYS A 115 0.87 7.00 -0.59
N GLY A 116 -0.06 7.73 0.04
CA GLY A 116 0.15 9.14 0.43
C GLY A 116 1.01 9.25 1.69
N SER A 117 0.54 8.64 2.78
CA SER A 117 1.13 8.77 4.13
C SER A 117 1.38 7.43 4.85
N GLY A 118 1.50 6.34 4.10
CA GLY A 118 1.78 4.99 4.63
C GLY A 118 0.56 4.21 5.16
N VAL A 119 -0.62 4.81 5.25
CA VAL A 119 -1.82 4.17 5.82
C VAL A 119 -2.42 3.11 4.89
N THR A 120 -2.85 3.50 3.68
CA THR A 120 -3.44 2.53 2.72
C THR A 120 -2.42 1.53 2.19
N ALA A 121 -1.14 1.86 2.22
CA ALA A 121 -0.05 0.93 1.91
C ALA A 121 -0.03 -0.29 2.83
N ALA A 122 -0.41 -0.14 4.11
CA ALA A 122 -0.53 -1.27 5.03
C ALA A 122 -1.66 -2.24 4.61
N HIS A 123 -2.74 -1.72 4.01
CA HIS A 123 -3.79 -2.57 3.45
C HIS A 123 -3.32 -3.27 2.17
N GLU A 124 -2.54 -2.61 1.32
CA GLU A 124 -1.92 -3.25 0.14
C GLU A 124 -0.98 -4.39 0.57
N ALA A 125 -0.18 -4.19 1.61
CA ALA A 125 0.67 -5.22 2.19
C ALA A 125 -0.13 -6.43 2.71
N LEU A 126 -1.26 -6.17 3.39
CA LEU A 126 -2.15 -7.25 3.81
C LEU A 126 -2.71 -8.02 2.60
N ALA A 127 -3.12 -7.33 1.54
CA ALA A 127 -3.65 -7.97 0.35
C ALA A 127 -2.60 -8.86 -0.35
N LEU A 128 -1.33 -8.45 -0.40
CA LEU A 128 -0.23 -9.27 -0.88
C LEU A 128 -0.07 -10.55 -0.04
N VAL A 129 -0.08 -10.43 1.29
CA VAL A 129 0.01 -11.59 2.18
C VAL A 129 -1.21 -12.51 2.05
N ALA A 130 -2.41 -11.94 1.92
CA ALA A 130 -3.65 -12.70 1.68
C ALA A 130 -3.65 -13.42 0.32
N ALA A 131 -2.90 -12.91 -0.66
CA ALA A 131 -2.63 -13.56 -1.93
C ALA A 131 -1.64 -14.74 -1.83
N GLY A 132 -1.06 -14.98 -0.64
CA GLY A 132 -0.01 -15.98 -0.44
C GLY A 132 1.38 -15.51 -0.86
N LEU A 133 1.57 -14.20 -1.08
CA LEU A 133 2.87 -13.62 -1.41
C LEU A 133 3.66 -13.26 -0.14
N PRO A 134 4.99 -13.16 -0.21
CA PRO A 134 5.81 -12.69 0.90
C PRO A 134 5.37 -11.29 1.38
N MET A 135 5.64 -11.00 2.66
CA MET A 135 5.43 -9.65 3.21
C MET A 135 6.26 -8.64 2.42
N PRO A 136 5.64 -7.64 1.75
CA PRO A 136 6.39 -6.61 1.04
C PRO A 136 7.08 -5.66 2.02
N ALA A 137 8.03 -4.89 1.50
CA ALA A 137 8.61 -3.78 2.25
C ALA A 137 7.74 -2.52 2.10
N LEU A 138 7.39 -1.89 3.22
CA LEU A 138 6.57 -0.69 3.22
C LEU A 138 7.45 0.55 3.31
N TYR A 139 7.22 1.56 2.47
CA TYR A 139 7.84 2.88 2.60
C TYR A 139 6.91 3.83 3.40
N PRO A 140 7.16 4.09 4.71
CA PRO A 140 6.21 4.79 5.56
C PRO A 140 6.07 6.27 5.20
N GLY A 141 7.18 6.90 4.80
CA GLY A 141 7.18 8.29 4.34
C GLY A 141 6.28 8.50 3.11
N SER A 142 6.16 7.47 2.27
CA SER A 142 5.24 7.42 1.14
C SER A 142 5.37 8.66 0.23
N PHE A 143 4.34 8.94 -0.58
CA PHE A 143 4.39 10.03 -1.54
C PHE A 143 4.51 11.40 -0.87
N SER A 144 3.96 11.61 0.33
CA SER A 144 4.12 12.89 1.03
C SER A 144 5.58 13.19 1.36
N ALA A 145 6.34 12.24 1.90
CA ALA A 145 7.77 12.46 2.13
C ALA A 145 8.55 12.59 0.81
N TRP A 146 8.23 11.75 -0.19
CA TRP A 146 8.89 11.80 -1.50
C TRP A 146 8.69 13.15 -2.20
N SER A 147 7.44 13.61 -2.28
CA SER A 147 7.05 14.85 -2.94
C SER A 147 7.53 16.10 -2.19
N ASN A 148 7.90 16.01 -0.91
CA ASN A 148 8.53 17.13 -0.19
C ASN A 148 10.05 17.22 -0.38
N ASP A 149 10.71 16.21 -0.95
CA ASP A 149 12.15 16.23 -1.24
C ASP A 149 12.44 16.77 -2.64
N PRO A 150 12.92 18.03 -2.79
CA PRO A 150 13.13 18.64 -4.11
C PRO A 150 14.20 17.95 -4.95
N ALA A 151 15.06 17.11 -4.35
CA ALA A 151 16.07 16.33 -5.09
C ALA A 151 15.47 15.11 -5.79
N ARG A 152 14.23 14.71 -5.45
CA ARG A 152 13.57 13.54 -6.03
C ARG A 152 12.64 13.92 -7.16
N GLU A 153 12.75 13.19 -8.26
CA GLU A 153 11.88 13.35 -9.42
C GLU A 153 10.48 12.79 -9.13
N VAL A 154 9.49 13.35 -9.82
CA VAL A 154 8.09 12.88 -9.77
C VAL A 154 7.63 12.62 -11.20
N ALA A 155 6.99 11.47 -11.40
CA ALA A 155 6.45 11.04 -12.68
C ALA A 155 4.95 11.37 -12.80
N LEU A 156 4.46 11.56 -14.02
CA LEU A 156 3.05 11.84 -14.32
C LEU A 156 2.49 10.82 -15.34
N GLY A 157 1.17 10.66 -15.36
CA GLY A 157 0.50 9.74 -16.29
C GLY A 157 0.64 8.26 -15.95
N ASP A 158 0.36 7.38 -16.92
CA ASP A 158 0.25 5.92 -16.73
C ASP A 158 1.54 5.12 -17.00
N GLY A 159 2.62 5.80 -17.43
CA GLY A 159 3.83 5.13 -17.87
C GLY A 159 4.71 4.67 -16.72
N ARG A 160 5.11 3.39 -16.70
CA ARG A 160 6.45 3.04 -16.18
C ARG A 160 7.43 3.72 -17.13
N TRP A 161 8.38 4.51 -16.63
CA TRP A 161 9.36 5.18 -17.49
C TRP A 161 9.92 4.19 -18.51
N SER A 162 9.75 4.52 -19.79
CA SER A 162 10.47 3.86 -20.88
C SER A 162 11.76 4.66 -21.06
N LEU A 163 12.91 3.99 -20.93
CA LEU A 163 14.22 4.55 -21.27
C LEU A 163 14.23 5.07 -22.71
#